data_AF-A0A151QSQ3-F1
#
_entry.id   AF-A0A151QSQ3-F1
#
_cell.length_a   1.000
_cell.length_b   1.000
_cell.length_c   1.000
_cell.angle_alpha   90.00
_cell.angle_beta   90.00
_cell.angle_gamma   90.00
#
_symmetry.space_group_name_H-M   'P 1'
#
loop_
_entity.id
_entity.type
_entity.pdbx_description
1 polymer ?
#
loop_
_entity_poly.entity_id
_entity_poly.type
_entity_poly.pdbx_seq_one_letter_code
_entity_poly.pdbx_strand_id
1 'polypeptide(L)'
;MVEKLGLTTTPHPKPYQLHWLNDDGDMVVNQQVEVEFSIGNYQDKVKCDVVPMEACHILLGRPWQFDKQTHHDGLTNKITFTHKGKKFVLHPLSPSQVMEDQVQMKTKHEQEKGKENQKKEKKNF
;
A
#
# COMPACT_ATOMS: atom_id res chain seq x y z
N MET A 1 0.65 -7.03 -4.93
CA MET A 1 1.55 -5.97 -5.48
C MET A 1 3.00 -6.44 -5.55
N VAL A 2 3.63 -6.77 -4.41
CA VAL A 2 5.07 -7.11 -4.30
C VAL A 2 5.49 -8.19 -5.31
N GLU A 3 4.83 -9.34 -5.29
CA GLU A 3 5.11 -10.44 -6.21
C GLU A 3 4.87 -10.07 -7.67
N LYS A 4 3.76 -9.37 -7.95
CA LYS A 4 3.36 -8.95 -9.30
C LYS A 4 4.37 -8.00 -9.96
N LEU A 5 4.99 -7.14 -9.16
CA LEU A 5 6.02 -6.21 -9.61
C LEU A 5 7.43 -6.80 -9.55
N GLY A 6 7.58 -8.04 -9.06
CA GLY A 6 8.88 -8.69 -8.91
C GLY A 6 9.79 -7.99 -7.90
N LEU A 7 9.21 -7.30 -6.91
CA LEU A 7 10.02 -6.57 -5.91
C LEU A 7 10.73 -7.57 -4.99
N THR A 8 12.02 -7.34 -4.78
CA THR A 8 12.82 -8.16 -3.87
C THR A 8 12.51 -7.81 -2.42
N THR A 9 12.06 -8.80 -1.64
CA THR A 9 11.84 -8.66 -0.21
C THR A 9 13.08 -9.06 0.57
N THR A 10 13.22 -8.51 1.78
CA THR A 10 14.27 -8.83 2.75
C THR A 10 13.62 -9.23 4.07
N PRO A 11 14.24 -10.11 4.88
CA PRO A 11 13.73 -10.42 6.21
C PRO A 11 13.67 -9.18 7.10
N HIS A 12 12.59 -9.02 7.84
CA HIS A 12 12.44 -7.95 8.82
C HIS A 12 13.40 -8.21 10.00
N PRO A 13 14.19 -7.22 10.45
CA PRO A 13 15.19 -7.43 11.51
C PRO A 13 14.58 -7.75 12.87
N LYS A 14 13.33 -7.33 13.10
CA LYS A 14 12.55 -7.59 14.32
C LYS A 14 11.10 -7.94 14.00
N PRO A 15 10.79 -9.19 13.57
CA PRO A 15 9.44 -9.56 13.21
C PRO A 15 8.45 -9.33 14.36
N TYR A 16 7.21 -8.95 14.05
CA TYR A 16 6.20 -8.64 15.05
C TYR A 16 4.79 -8.97 14.58
N GLN A 17 3.85 -9.10 15.52
CA GLN A 17 2.44 -9.37 15.24
C GLN A 17 1.65 -8.07 15.07
N LEU A 18 0.88 -7.98 13.99
CA LEU A 18 0.01 -6.85 13.67
C LEU A 18 -1.45 -7.22 13.93
N HIS A 19 -1.93 -6.90 15.13
CA HIS A 19 -3.25 -7.30 15.61
C HIS A 19 -4.42 -6.44 15.09
N TRP A 20 -4.15 -5.23 14.58
CA TRP A 20 -5.22 -4.27 14.24
C TRP A 20 -5.72 -4.35 12.80
N LEU A 21 -5.08 -5.17 11.94
CA LEU A 21 -5.44 -5.25 10.52
C LEU A 21 -6.29 -6.47 10.18
N ASN A 22 -6.23 -7.55 10.96
CA ASN A 22 -7.06 -8.75 10.80
C ASN A 22 -7.61 -9.20 12.16
N ASP A 23 -8.88 -9.59 12.19
CA ASP A 23 -9.58 -10.06 13.40
C ASP A 23 -9.04 -11.40 13.93
N ASP A 24 -8.35 -12.17 13.08
CA ASP A 24 -7.82 -13.50 13.42
C ASP A 24 -6.48 -13.45 14.17
N GLY A 25 -5.88 -12.27 14.40
CA GLY A 25 -4.68 -12.09 15.25
C GLY A 25 -3.36 -12.68 14.71
N ASP A 26 -3.40 -13.48 13.64
CA ASP A 26 -2.24 -14.25 13.15
C ASP A 26 -1.33 -13.50 12.15
N MET A 27 -1.53 -12.20 11.94
CA MET A 27 -0.75 -11.48 10.94
C MET A 27 0.64 -11.10 11.47
N VAL A 28 1.65 -11.86 11.06
CA VAL A 28 3.06 -11.59 11.39
C VAL A 28 3.73 -10.79 10.28
N VAL A 29 4.30 -9.64 10.64
CA VAL A 29 5.17 -8.85 9.78
C VAL A 29 6.59 -9.38 9.93
N ASN A 30 7.09 -10.08 8.91
CA ASN A 30 8.43 -10.69 8.91
C ASN A 30 9.26 -10.32 7.67
N GLN A 31 8.73 -9.52 6.76
CA GLN A 31 9.39 -9.10 5.53
C GLN A 31 9.27 -7.60 5.32
N GLN A 32 10.29 -7.05 4.65
CA GLN A 32 10.33 -5.65 4.22
C GLN A 32 10.72 -5.56 2.75
N VAL A 33 10.24 -4.51 2.09
CA VAL A 33 10.54 -4.22 0.68
C VAL A 33 10.84 -2.74 0.53
N GLU A 34 11.78 -2.41 -0.33
CA GLU A 34 12.01 -1.03 -0.73
C GLU A 34 11.13 -0.71 -1.94
N VAL A 35 10.28 0.31 -1.82
CA VAL A 35 9.32 0.69 -2.85
C VAL A 35 9.65 2.10 -3.33
N GLU A 36 9.95 2.21 -4.63
CA GLU A 36 9.95 3.48 -5.34
C GLU A 36 8.54 3.76 -5.84
N PHE A 37 8.01 4.94 -5.51
CA PHE A 37 6.66 5.33 -5.91
C PHE A 37 6.58 6.82 -6.27
N SER A 38 5.53 7.16 -6.99
CA SER A 38 5.23 8.54 -7.38
C SER A 38 3.79 8.91 -7.08
N ILE A 39 3.56 10.13 -6.59
CA ILE A 39 2.23 10.71 -6.41
C ILE A 39 2.20 12.04 -7.18
N GLY A 40 1.64 12.02 -8.39
CA GLY A 40 1.77 13.16 -9.31
C GLY A 40 3.25 13.46 -9.61
N ASN A 41 3.71 14.66 -9.25
CA ASN A 41 5.10 15.10 -9.41
C ASN A 41 5.99 14.80 -8.19
N TYR A 42 5.45 14.20 -7.13
CA TYR A 42 6.22 13.70 -6.00
C TYR A 42 6.80 12.33 -6.34
N GLN A 43 8.07 12.10 -6.01
CA GLN A 43 8.74 10.80 -6.15
C GLN A 43 9.55 10.52 -4.90
N ASP A 44 9.50 9.29 -4.41
CA ASP A 44 10.18 8.88 -3.20
C ASP A 44 10.50 7.40 -3.21
N LYS A 45 11.47 7.03 -2.36
CA LYS A 45 11.87 5.65 -2.12
C LYS A 45 11.79 5.39 -0.64
N VAL A 46 10.99 4.39 -0.25
CA VAL A 46 10.73 4.10 1.17
C VAL A 46 10.82 2.61 1.44
N LYS A 47 11.29 2.25 2.64
CA LYS A 47 11.22 0.89 3.14
C LYS A 47 9.85 0.65 3.76
N CYS A 48 9.15 -0.37 3.27
CA CYS A 48 7.82 -0.75 3.73
C CYS A 48 7.84 -2.17 4.31
N ASP A 49 6.97 -2.39 5.29
CA ASP A 49 6.63 -3.71 5.78
C ASP A 49 5.68 -4.40 4.80
N VAL A 50 5.86 -5.71 4.60
CA VAL A 50 5.04 -6.51 3.68
C VAL A 50 3.93 -7.18 4.48
N VAL A 51 2.68 -6.87 4.11
CA VAL A 51 1.48 -7.47 4.70
C VAL A 51 0.45 -7.84 3.62
N PRO A 52 -0.29 -8.95 3.78
CA PRO A 52 -1.46 -9.23 2.95
C PRO A 52 -2.57 -8.24 3.31
N MET A 53 -3.01 -7.43 2.34
CA MET A 53 -4.05 -6.41 2.55
C MET A 53 -4.89 -6.22 1.29
N GLU A 54 -6.20 -5.99 1.47
CA GLU A 54 -7.15 -5.78 0.37
C GLU A 54 -7.52 -4.29 0.14
N ALA A 55 -7.21 -3.41 1.11
CA ALA A 55 -7.65 -2.02 1.08
C ALA A 55 -6.86 -1.13 0.11
N CYS A 56 -5.54 -1.32 -0.01
CA CYS A 56 -4.68 -0.53 -0.89
C CYS A 56 -3.36 -1.24 -1.22
N HIS A 57 -2.59 -0.68 -2.15
CA HIS A 57 -1.27 -1.20 -2.52
C HIS A 57 -0.17 -0.76 -1.56
N ILE A 58 -0.24 0.47 -1.03
CA ILE A 58 0.74 1.06 -0.11
C ILE A 58 -0.03 1.88 0.92
N LEU A 59 0.27 1.68 2.21
CA LEU A 59 -0.27 2.48 3.30
C LEU A 59 0.84 3.33 3.93
N LEU A 60 0.76 4.66 3.75
CA LEU A 60 1.70 5.61 4.35
C LEU A 60 1.22 6.04 5.74
N GLY A 61 1.67 5.30 6.75
CA GLY A 61 1.28 5.51 8.14
C GLY A 61 1.95 6.70 8.84
N ARG A 62 1.77 6.75 10.16
CA ARG A 62 2.35 7.78 11.05
C ARG A 62 3.88 7.92 10.95
N PRO A 63 4.69 6.84 10.81
CA PRO A 63 6.14 6.98 10.65
C PRO A 63 6.52 7.82 9.44
N TRP A 64 5.93 7.54 8.28
CA TRP A 64 6.17 8.33 7.06
C TRP A 64 5.70 9.78 7.23
N GLN A 65 4.54 9.99 7.87
CA GLN A 65 4.04 11.34 8.16
C GLN A 65 4.98 12.13 9.07
N PHE A 66 5.57 11.47 10.07
CA PHE A 66 6.55 12.05 10.98
C PHE A 66 7.83 12.43 10.23
N ASP A 67 8.39 11.51 9.45
CA ASP A 67 9.63 11.73 8.68
C ASP A 67 9.50 12.88 7.67
N LYS A 68 8.33 13.02 7.06
CA LYS A 68 8.03 14.12 6.11
C LYS A 68 7.53 15.39 6.78
N GLN A 69 7.37 15.39 8.11
CA GLN A 69 6.82 16.50 8.89
C GLN A 69 5.50 16.99 8.30
N THR A 70 4.60 16.04 7.98
CA THR A 70 3.35 16.37 7.31
C THR A 70 2.43 17.18 8.23
N HIS A 71 1.76 18.17 7.67
CA HIS A 71 0.66 18.88 8.31
C HIS A 71 -0.67 18.37 7.75
N HIS A 72 -1.51 17.83 8.62
CA HIS A 72 -2.85 17.36 8.27
C HIS A 72 -3.89 18.39 8.69
N ASP A 73 -4.62 18.94 7.71
CA ASP A 73 -5.81 19.75 7.94
C ASP A 73 -7.02 18.82 8.07
N GLY A 74 -7.48 18.59 9.30
CA GLY A 74 -8.59 17.67 9.58
C GLY A 74 -9.96 18.15 9.12
N LEU A 75 -10.13 19.43 8.75
CA LEU A 75 -11.39 19.92 8.20
C LEU A 75 -11.49 19.59 6.71
N THR A 76 -10.41 19.79 5.97
CA THR A 76 -10.36 19.56 4.52
C THR A 76 -9.75 18.23 4.12
N ASN A 77 -9.25 17.45 5.08
CA ASN A 77 -8.47 16.23 4.89
C ASN A 77 -7.25 16.41 3.97
N LYS A 78 -6.68 17.62 3.91
CA LYS A 78 -5.48 17.90 3.11
C LYS A 78 -4.23 17.55 3.89
N ILE A 79 -3.27 16.92 3.23
CA ILE A 79 -1.95 16.63 3.80
C ILE A 79 -0.91 17.46 3.07
N THR A 80 -0.20 18.31 3.81
CA THR A 80 0.84 19.19 3.27
C THR A 80 2.20 18.78 3.80
N PHE A 81 3.22 18.74 2.96
CA PHE A 81 4.59 18.45 3.39
C PHE A 81 5.63 19.07 2.44
N THR A 82 6.89 19.12 2.86
CA THR A 82 7.99 19.62 2.04
C THR A 82 8.94 18.48 1.71
N HIS A 83 9.29 18.33 0.43
CA HIS A 83 10.27 17.35 -0.01
C HIS A 83 11.24 17.99 -1.00
N LYS A 84 12.55 17.88 -0.75
CA LYS A 84 13.61 18.49 -1.57
C LYS A 84 13.37 19.99 -1.84
N GLY A 85 12.96 20.74 -0.81
CA GLY A 85 12.68 22.18 -0.90
C GLY A 85 11.38 22.55 -1.62
N LYS A 86 10.60 21.58 -2.10
CA LYS A 86 9.31 21.81 -2.76
C LYS A 86 8.16 21.43 -1.83
N LYS A 87 7.15 22.30 -1.77
CA LYS A 87 5.92 22.05 -1.01
C LYS A 87 4.94 21.22 -1.84
N PHE A 88 4.40 20.17 -1.24
CA PHE A 88 3.39 19.29 -1.82
C PHE A 88 2.12 19.35 -1.00
N VAL A 89 0.96 19.23 -1.67
CA VAL A 89 -0.36 19.18 -1.03
C VAL A 89 -1.14 18.03 -1.64
N LEU A 90 -1.39 17.00 -0.84
CA LEU A 90 -2.28 15.91 -1.17
C LEU A 90 -3.71 16.30 -0.81
N HIS A 91 -4.60 16.14 -1.78
CA HIS A 91 -6.01 16.39 -1.63
C HIS A 91 -6.74 15.06 -1.43
N PRO A 92 -7.80 15.02 -0.61
CA PRO A 92 -8.62 13.82 -0.53
C PRO A 92 -9.27 13.54 -1.88
N LEU A 93 -9.45 12.25 -2.18
CA LEU A 93 -10.29 11.84 -3.29
C LEU A 93 -11.75 12.17 -3.00
N SER A 94 -12.51 12.49 -4.04
CA SER A 94 -13.96 12.63 -3.92
C SER A 94 -14.62 11.27 -3.62
N PRO A 95 -15.80 11.24 -3.00
CA PRO A 95 -16.51 9.98 -2.75
C PRO A 95 -16.72 9.13 -4.01
N SER A 96 -16.98 9.77 -5.16
CA SER A 96 -17.12 9.08 -6.45
C SER A 96 -15.82 8.44 -6.91
N GLN A 97 -14.68 9.15 -6.79
CA GLN A 97 -13.36 8.59 -7.11
C GLN A 97 -13.02 7.41 -6.21
N VAL A 98 -13.32 7.51 -4.91
CA VAL A 98 -13.12 6.40 -3.96
C VAL A 98 -13.96 5.19 -4.36
N MET A 99 -15.23 5.40 -4.74
CA MET A 99 -16.10 4.31 -5.19
C MET A 99 -15.56 3.64 -6.46
N GLU A 100 -15.16 4.42 -7.46
CA GLU A 100 -14.56 3.92 -8.70
C GLU A 100 -13.30 3.09 -8.43
N ASP A 101 -12.40 3.59 -7.58
CA ASP A 101 -11.17 2.88 -7.20
C ASP A 101 -11.48 1.57 -6.48
N GLN A 102 -12.44 1.55 -5.57
CA GLN A 102 -12.86 0.32 -4.87
C GLN A 102 -13.44 -0.71 -5.84
N VAL A 103 -14.26 -0.29 -6.81
CA VAL A 103 -14.81 -1.18 -7.84
C VAL A 103 -13.67 -1.75 -8.69
N GLN A 104 -12.75 -0.90 -9.16
CA GLN A 104 -11.60 -1.36 -9.95
C GLN A 104 -10.71 -2.34 -9.19
N MET A 105 -10.48 -2.12 -7.89
CA MET A 105 -9.71 -3.03 -7.06
C MET A 105 -10.39 -4.39 -6.92
N LYS A 106 -11.70 -4.42 -6.66
CA LYS A 106 -12.48 -5.67 -6.59
C LYS A 106 -12.43 -6.44 -7.90
N THR A 107 -12.69 -5.79 -9.02
CA THR A 107 -12.66 -6.44 -10.34
C THR A 107 -11.28 -7.00 -10.69
N LYS A 108 -10.20 -6.27 -10.40
CA LYS A 108 -8.82 -6.77 -10.61
C LYS A 108 -8.55 -8.01 -9.78
N HIS A 109 -9.00 -8.02 -8.52
CA HIS A 109 -8.81 -9.14 -7.61
C HIS A 109 -9.58 -10.39 -8.07
N GLU A 110 -10.82 -10.25 -8.54
CA GLU A 110 -11.61 -11.35 -9.11
C GLU A 110 -10.96 -11.93 -10.38
N GLN A 111 -10.45 -11.08 -11.27
CA GLN A 111 -9.72 -11.51 -12.46
C GLN A 111 -8.42 -12.25 -12.11
N GLU A 112 -7.70 -11.81 -11.07
CA GLU A 112 -6.47 -12.44 -10.60
C GLU A 112 -6.76 -13.84 -10.02
N LYS A 113 -7.78 -13.97 -9.16
CA LYS A 113 -8.25 -15.26 -8.65
C LYS A 113 -8.65 -16.23 -9.77
N GLY A 114 -9.36 -15.73 -10.80
CA GLY A 114 -9.74 -16.53 -11.97
C GLY A 114 -8.54 -17.05 -12.77
N LYS A 115 -7.52 -16.20 -12.99
CA LYS A 115 -6.29 -16.59 -13.71
C LYS A 115 -5.45 -17.61 -12.93
N GLU A 116 -5.37 -17.48 -11.60
CA GLU A 116 -4.68 -18.45 -10.76
C GLU A 116 -5.34 -19.83 -10.81
N ASN A 117 -6.67 -19.89 -10.74
CA ASN A 117 -7.41 -21.15 -10.80
C ASN A 117 -7.19 -21.88 -12.13
N GLN A 118 -7.26 -21.16 -13.27
CA GLN A 118 -6.97 -21.74 -14.58
C GLN A 118 -5.52 -22.23 -14.72
N LYS A 119 -4.56 -21.56 -14.07
CA LYS A 119 -3.14 -21.94 -14.10
C LYS A 119 -2.87 -23.17 -13.23
N LYS A 120 -3.65 -23.37 -12.15
CA LYS A 120 -3.61 -24.60 -11.32
C LYS A 120 -4.23 -25.77 -12.06
N GLU A 121 -5.38 -25.59 -12.73
CA GLU A 121 -6.01 -26.64 -13.55
C GLU A 121 -5.10 -27.12 -14.67
N LYS A 122 -4.42 -26.21 -15.39
CA LYS A 122 -3.48 -26.56 -16.47
C LYS A 122 -2.17 -27.23 -16.00
N LYS A 123 -1.84 -27.17 -14.71
CA LYS A 123 -0.66 -27.84 -14.13
C LYS A 123 -0.97 -29.23 -13.59
N ASN A 124 -2.26 -29.57 -13.46
CA ASN A 124 -2.73 -30.87 -12.99
C ASN A 124 -3.04 -31.86 -14.14
N PHE A 125 -2.71 -31.46 -15.37
CA PHE A 125 -2.67 -32.29 -16.59
C PHE A 125 -1.24 -32.23 -17.16
#